data_AF-A0A9W9IIF2-F1
#
_entry.id   AF-A0A9W9IIF2-F1
#
_cell.length_a   1.000
_cell.length_b   1.000
_cell.length_c   1.000
_cell.angle_alpha   90.00
_cell.angle_beta   90.00
_cell.angle_gamma   90.00
#
_symmetry.space_group_name_H-M   'P 1'
#
loop_
_entity.id
_entity.type
_entity.pdbx_description
1 polymer ?
#
loop_
_entity_poly.entity_id
_entity_poly.type
_entity_poly.pdbx_seq_one_letter_code
_entity_poly.pdbx_strand_id
1 'polypeptide(L)'
;MENVTLKRTMLATHFLLHDEDGTTGPVCRSFQNYSDATAFLDDMEKALLKNASSAQIYNENPIFQCQYALINLKWSGTTFIMRRGSDDWQALVDRVGCAWTAKANGELNVVEFVIEVKFKN
;
A
#
# COMPACT_ATOMS: atom_id res chain seq x y z
N MET A 1 4.07 -32.81 -2.19
CA MET A 1 4.04 -31.36 -2.48
C MET A 1 3.32 -30.70 -1.34
N GLU A 2 4.06 -30.30 -0.31
CA GLU A 2 3.47 -29.67 0.88
C GLU A 2 3.08 -28.24 0.52
N ASN A 3 1.78 -27.96 0.66
CA ASN A 3 1.24 -26.60 0.74
C ASN A 3 1.81 -25.98 2.02
N VAL A 4 3.01 -25.42 1.90
CA VAL A 4 3.61 -24.61 2.96
C VAL A 4 2.64 -23.46 3.18
N THR A 5 1.96 -23.59 4.29
CA THR A 5 1.00 -22.65 4.84
C THR A 5 1.78 -21.38 5.13
N LEU A 6 1.91 -20.52 4.12
CA LEU A 6 2.41 -19.12 4.12
C LEU A 6 1.52 -18.22 5.00
N LYS A 7 1.03 -18.74 6.13
CA LYS A 7 -0.16 -18.25 6.83
C LYS A 7 0.10 -17.83 8.28
N ARG A 8 1.35 -17.88 8.78
CA ARG A 8 1.67 -17.35 10.12
C ARG A 8 3.00 -16.59 10.25
N THR A 9 3.76 -16.49 9.17
CA THR A 9 4.98 -15.68 9.06
C THR A 9 5.04 -15.10 7.66
N MET A 10 4.00 -14.36 7.26
CA MET A 10 4.21 -13.36 6.22
C MET A 10 5.14 -12.33 6.85
N LEU A 11 6.39 -12.47 6.46
CA LEU A 11 7.48 -11.57 6.74
C LEU A 11 7.03 -10.11 6.56
N ALA A 12 7.55 -9.22 7.39
CA ALA A 12 7.10 -7.84 7.57
C ALA A 12 6.96 -7.06 6.25
N THR A 13 5.76 -7.04 5.65
CA THR A 13 5.41 -6.11 4.56
C THR A 13 4.55 -5.00 5.14
N HIS A 14 5.02 -3.77 5.01
CA HIS A 14 4.38 -2.59 5.58
C HIS A 14 4.30 -1.46 4.57
N PHE A 15 3.21 -0.71 4.67
CA PHE A 15 3.09 0.58 4.02
C PHE A 15 3.73 1.65 4.90
N LEU A 16 4.63 2.43 4.31
CA LEU A 16 5.16 3.66 4.88
C LEU A 16 4.49 4.83 4.15
N LEU A 17 3.65 5.54 4.87
CA LEU A 17 2.72 6.52 4.31
C LEU A 17 3.25 7.92 4.53
N HIS A 18 3.24 8.71 3.46
CA HIS A 18 3.65 10.11 3.49
C HIS A 18 2.52 10.99 2.98
N ASP A 19 2.28 12.10 3.68
CA ASP A 19 1.49 13.20 3.13
C ASP A 19 2.25 13.87 1.97
N GLU A 20 1.52 14.60 1.13
CA GLU A 20 2.09 15.25 -0.06
C GLU A 20 3.24 16.21 0.29
N ASP A 21 3.10 16.92 1.41
CA ASP A 21 4.04 17.95 1.85
C ASP A 21 5.14 17.41 2.79
N GLY A 22 5.10 16.12 3.17
CA GLY A 22 6.04 15.51 4.11
C GLY A 22 6.01 16.11 5.52
N THR A 23 4.96 16.88 5.85
CA THR A 23 4.85 17.63 7.10
C THR A 23 4.49 16.75 8.29
N THR A 24 3.86 15.61 8.02
CA THR A 24 3.48 14.63 9.03
C THR A 24 4.50 13.50 9.05
N GLY A 25 4.94 13.08 10.23
CA GLY A 25 5.82 11.92 10.37
C GLY A 25 5.20 10.69 9.70
N PRO A 26 6.01 9.80 9.08
CA PRO A 26 5.48 8.72 8.28
C PRO A 26 4.67 7.75 9.15
N VAL A 27 3.53 7.30 8.63
CA VAL A 27 2.66 6.36 9.34
C VAL A 27 2.90 4.96 8.80
N CYS A 28 3.16 4.01 9.69
CA CYS A 28 3.32 2.60 9.34
C CYS A 28 1.98 1.86 9.44
N ARG A 29 1.64 1.09 8.40
CA ARG A 29 0.44 0.23 8.35
C ARG A 29 0.80 -1.15 7.81
N SER A 30 0.11 -2.18 8.29
CA SER A 30 0.33 -3.55 7.83
C SER A 30 -0.32 -3.80 6.48
N PHE A 31 0.40 -4.46 5.56
CA PHE A 31 -0.08 -4.74 4.21
C PHE A 31 -1.38 -5.57 4.18
N GLN A 32 -1.47 -6.53 5.09
CA GLN A 32 -2.55 -7.50 5.25
C GLN A 32 -3.90 -6.91 5.71
N ASN A 33 -3.97 -5.62 6.03
CA ASN A 33 -5.21 -4.98 6.50
C ASN A 33 -6.20 -4.64 5.37
N TYR A 34 -5.82 -4.80 4.11
CA TYR A 34 -6.60 -4.30 2.96
C TYR A 34 -6.87 -5.41 1.94
N SER A 35 -8.05 -5.36 1.35
CA SER A 35 -8.54 -6.32 0.34
C SER A 35 -8.69 -5.72 -1.05
N ASP A 36 -8.70 -4.40 -1.16
CA ASP A 36 -8.90 -3.66 -2.40
C ASP A 36 -8.32 -2.23 -2.29
N ALA A 37 -8.15 -1.59 -3.44
CA ALA A 37 -7.53 -0.27 -3.55
C ALA A 37 -8.37 0.82 -2.86
N THR A 38 -9.70 0.69 -2.86
CA THR A 38 -10.60 1.70 -2.28
C THR A 38 -10.49 1.70 -0.75
N ALA A 39 -10.60 0.54 -0.12
CA ALA A 39 -10.46 0.38 1.33
C ALA A 39 -9.08 0.83 1.82
N PHE A 40 -8.04 0.52 1.06
CA PHE A 40 -6.69 1.03 1.31
C PHE A 40 -6.67 2.57 1.29
N LEU A 41 -7.06 3.20 0.18
CA LEU A 41 -7.01 4.67 0.04
C LEU A 41 -7.86 5.38 1.11
N ASP A 42 -9.03 4.84 1.48
CA ASP A 42 -9.88 5.39 2.54
C ASP A 42 -9.24 5.40 3.93
N ASP A 43 -8.59 4.30 4.33
CA ASP A 43 -7.90 4.23 5.62
C ASP A 43 -6.70 5.18 5.67
N MET A 44 -5.97 5.29 4.57
CA MET A 44 -4.81 6.15 4.47
C MET A 44 -5.16 7.63 4.56
N GLU A 45 -6.22 8.05 3.85
CA GLU A 45 -6.70 9.42 3.93
C GLU A 45 -7.18 9.77 5.35
N LYS A 46 -7.87 8.85 6.05
CA LYS A 46 -8.21 9.05 7.47
C LYS A 46 -6.97 9.20 8.35
N ALA A 47 -5.95 8.38 8.10
CA ALA A 47 -4.74 8.36 8.90
C ALA A 47 -3.87 9.62 8.73
N LEU A 48 -3.75 10.14 7.50
CA LEU A 48 -2.89 11.26 7.16
C LEU A 48 -3.60 12.62 7.18
N LEU A 49 -4.80 12.70 6.60
CA LEU A 49 -5.52 13.97 6.44
C LEU A 49 -6.39 14.34 7.64
N LYS A 50 -6.56 13.42 8.61
CA LYS A 50 -7.28 13.63 9.90
C LYS A 50 -8.69 14.24 9.75
N ASN A 51 -9.30 14.13 8.58
CA ASN A 51 -10.63 14.69 8.30
C ASN A 51 -11.72 13.64 8.55
N ALA A 52 -12.93 14.11 8.89
CA ALA A 52 -14.13 13.27 9.00
C ALA A 52 -14.30 12.40 7.74
N SER A 53 -14.83 11.18 7.93
CA SER A 53 -14.65 10.03 7.04
C SER A 53 -14.41 10.41 5.59
N SER A 54 -13.18 10.23 5.11
CA SER A 54 -12.78 10.37 3.71
C SER A 54 -13.90 10.02 2.71
N ALA A 55 -14.50 8.85 2.83
CA ALA A 55 -15.64 8.42 2.01
C ALA A 55 -16.81 9.44 1.90
N GLN A 56 -17.11 10.17 2.97
CA GLN A 56 -18.13 11.21 2.98
C GLN A 56 -17.69 12.46 2.20
N ILE A 57 -16.42 12.88 2.33
CA ILE A 57 -15.84 13.95 1.51
C ILE A 57 -15.78 13.54 0.04
N TYR A 58 -15.48 12.28 -0.29
CA TYR A 58 -15.57 11.76 -1.66
C TYR A 58 -16.97 11.94 -2.24
N ASN A 59 -17.98 11.52 -1.49
CA ASN A 59 -19.38 11.57 -1.91
C ASN A 59 -19.89 13.02 -2.06
N GLU A 60 -19.41 13.93 -1.22
CA GLU A 60 -19.83 15.34 -1.23
C GLU A 60 -19.03 16.19 -2.24
N ASN A 61 -17.72 15.96 -2.36
CA ASN A 61 -16.81 16.70 -3.24
C ASN A 61 -15.68 15.81 -3.78
N PRO A 62 -15.93 15.03 -4.84
CA PRO A 62 -14.96 14.06 -5.36
C PRO A 62 -13.68 14.69 -5.93
N ILE A 63 -13.66 16.00 -6.15
CA ILE A 63 -12.52 16.76 -6.71
C ILE A 63 -11.42 17.02 -5.66
N PHE A 64 -11.75 17.04 -4.36
CA PHE A 64 -10.81 17.38 -3.29
C PHE A 64 -10.14 16.17 -2.63
N GLN A 65 -10.41 14.96 -3.12
CA GLN A 65 -9.72 13.76 -2.65
C GLN A 65 -8.49 13.46 -3.47
N CYS A 66 -7.54 12.75 -2.87
CA CYS A 66 -6.39 12.25 -3.58
C CYS A 66 -6.85 11.39 -4.76
N GLN A 67 -6.61 11.90 -5.98
CA GLN A 67 -7.03 11.23 -7.21
C GLN A 67 -6.34 9.87 -7.36
N TYR A 68 -5.12 9.76 -6.81
CA TYR A 68 -4.34 8.53 -6.81
C TYR A 68 -3.26 8.51 -5.73
N ALA A 69 -2.76 7.31 -5.45
CA ALA A 69 -1.54 7.10 -4.67
C ALA A 69 -0.40 6.62 -5.58
N LEU A 70 0.79 7.19 -5.39
CA LEU A 70 2.03 6.67 -5.94
C LEU A 70 2.58 5.60 -4.99
N ILE A 71 2.64 4.37 -5.49
CA ILE A 71 3.15 3.21 -4.77
C ILE A 71 4.56 2.92 -5.24
N ASN A 72 5.53 3.04 -4.35
CA ASN A 72 6.94 2.77 -4.63
C ASN A 72 7.41 1.52 -3.87
N LEU A 73 7.76 0.49 -4.63
CA LEU A 73 8.30 -0.77 -4.11
C LEU A 73 9.82 -0.64 -3.95
N LYS A 74 10.28 -0.36 -2.73
CA LYS A 74 11.70 -0.08 -2.47
C LYS A 74 12.67 -1.16 -2.96
N TRP A 75 12.26 -2.42 -2.88
CA TRP A 75 13.10 -3.57 -3.23
C TRP A 75 13.28 -3.75 -4.75
N SER A 76 12.31 -3.33 -5.57
CA SER A 76 12.39 -3.46 -7.03
C SER A 76 12.63 -2.13 -7.74
N GLY A 77 12.55 -1.01 -7.01
CA GLY A 77 12.58 0.34 -7.59
C GLY A 77 11.37 0.65 -8.48
N THR A 78 10.36 -0.22 -8.48
CA THR A 78 9.16 -0.04 -9.32
C THR A 78 8.21 0.93 -8.66
N THR A 79 7.74 1.91 -9.43
CA THR A 79 6.67 2.82 -9.01
C THR A 79 5.45 2.61 -9.89
N PHE A 80 4.26 2.60 -9.30
CA PHE A 80 3.01 2.57 -10.04
C PHE A 80 1.94 3.41 -9.35
N ILE A 81 0.87 3.69 -10.08
CA ILE A 81 -0.26 4.49 -9.64
C ILE A 81 -1.37 3.56 -9.19
N MET A 82 -1.91 3.78 -7.99
CA MET A 82 -3.11 3.10 -7.48
C MET A 82 -4.28 4.09 -7.44
N ARG A 83 -5.41 3.68 -8.04
CA ARG A 83 -6.64 4.49 -8.10
C ARG A 83 -7.79 3.81 -7.37
N ARG A 84 -8.79 4.62 -6.99
CA ARG A 84 -10.05 4.09 -6.43
C ARG A 84 -10.80 3.29 -7.50
N GLY A 85 -11.38 2.16 -7.10
CA GLY A 85 -12.20 1.32 -7.98
C GLY A 85 -11.43 0.61 -9.11
N SER A 86 -10.10 0.56 -9.06
CA SER A 86 -9.29 -0.19 -10.02
C SER A 86 -8.80 -1.52 -9.46
N ASP A 87 -8.36 -2.40 -10.35
CA ASP A 87 -7.74 -3.69 -10.00
C ASP A 87 -6.25 -3.55 -9.62
N ASP A 88 -5.75 -2.32 -9.41
CA ASP A 88 -4.34 -2.04 -9.09
C ASP A 88 -3.88 -2.74 -7.80
N TRP A 89 -4.83 -3.04 -6.90
CA TRP A 89 -4.55 -3.80 -5.67
C TRP A 89 -4.05 -5.21 -5.95
N GLN A 90 -4.72 -5.96 -6.84
CA GLN A 90 -4.31 -7.33 -7.14
C GLN A 90 -2.91 -7.34 -7.77
N ALA A 91 -2.64 -6.38 -8.65
CA ALA A 91 -1.33 -6.24 -9.26
C ALA A 91 -0.22 -5.90 -8.23
N LEU A 92 -0.55 -5.23 -7.12
CA LEU A 92 0.38 -5.03 -6.00
C LEU A 92 0.60 -6.33 -5.21
N VAL A 93 -0.49 -7.03 -4.88
CA VAL A 93 -0.45 -8.32 -4.16
C VAL A 93 0.43 -9.33 -4.90
N ASP A 94 0.25 -9.46 -6.21
CA ASP A 94 1.03 -10.40 -7.03
C ASP A 94 2.52 -10.06 -7.01
N ARG A 95 2.87 -8.76 -7.11
CA ARG A 95 4.27 -8.31 -7.04
C ARG A 95 4.92 -8.59 -5.68
N VAL A 96 4.19 -8.36 -4.59
CA VAL A 96 4.66 -8.70 -3.24
C VAL A 96 4.84 -10.20 -3.09
N GLY A 97 3.92 -11.01 -3.61
CA GLY A 97 4.03 -12.47 -3.64
C GLY A 97 5.26 -12.96 -4.39
N CYS A 98 5.53 -12.40 -5.57
CA CYS A 98 6.74 -12.66 -6.34
C CYS A 98 8.00 -12.29 -5.55
N ALA A 99 8.01 -11.14 -4.88
CA ALA A 99 9.16 -10.69 -4.08
C ALA A 99 9.44 -11.63 -2.91
N TRP A 100 8.40 -12.11 -2.20
CA TRP A 100 8.58 -13.11 -1.14
C TRP A 100 9.08 -14.46 -1.66
N THR A 101 8.63 -14.85 -2.86
CA THR A 101 9.11 -16.08 -3.53
C THR A 101 10.60 -15.95 -3.89
N ALA A 102 10.99 -14.84 -4.51
CA ALA A 102 12.39 -14.55 -4.84
C ALA A 102 13.27 -14.53 -3.58
N LYS A 103 12.78 -13.94 -2.47
CA LYS A 103 13.45 -14.00 -1.18
C LYS A 103 13.61 -15.43 -0.66
N ALA A 104 12.58 -16.26 -0.76
CA ALA A 104 12.64 -17.66 -0.33
C ALA A 104 13.64 -18.49 -1.16
N ASN A 105 13.81 -18.13 -2.44
CA ASN A 105 14.79 -18.73 -3.34
C ASN A 105 16.22 -18.21 -3.13
N GLY A 106 16.42 -17.21 -2.26
CA GLY A 106 17.72 -16.58 -2.02
C GLY A 106 18.13 -15.54 -3.07
N GLU A 107 17.20 -15.10 -3.93
CA GLU A 107 17.45 -14.10 -4.97
C GLU A 107 17.42 -12.67 -4.40
N LEU A 108 16.75 -12.46 -3.26
CA LEU A 108 16.66 -11.17 -2.57
C LEU A 108 17.14 -11.28 -1.12
N ASN A 109 18.08 -10.39 -0.75
CA ASN A 109 18.63 -10.27 0.61
C ASN A 109 17.88 -9.22 1.43
N VAL A 110 16.56 -9.39 1.57
CA VAL A 110 15.68 -8.46 2.28
C VAL A 110 14.96 -9.16 3.43
N VAL A 111 14.92 -8.49 4.58
CA VAL A 111 14.25 -8.99 5.81
C VAL A 111 12.83 -8.46 5.95
N GLU A 112 12.56 -7.29 5.37
CA GLU A 112 11.27 -6.62 5.34
C GLU A 112 11.04 -5.95 3.98
N PHE A 113 9.78 -5.81 3.59
CA PHE A 113 9.38 -5.09 2.39
C PHE A 113 8.63 -3.82 2.77
N VAL A 114 9.27 -2.68 2.54
CA VAL A 114 8.67 -1.36 2.75
C VAL A 114 8.09 -0.87 1.43
N ILE A 115 6.78 -0.61 1.44
CA ILE A 115 6.05 0.01 0.35
C ILE A 115 5.85 1.48 0.71
N GLU A 116 6.53 2.37 0.01
CA GLU A 116 6.31 3.81 0.18
C GLU A 116 5.07 4.24 -0.58
N VAL A 117 4.25 5.06 0.07
CA VAL A 117 3.00 5.55 -0.49
C VAL A 117 3.00 7.07 -0.38
N LYS A 118 2.81 7.74 -1.52
CA LYS A 118 2.66 9.19 -1.59
C LYS A 118 1.33 9.54 -2.23
N PHE A 119 0.58 10.41 -1.57
CA PHE A 119 -0.71 10.87 -2.06
C PHE A 119 -0.56 12.08 -2.96
N LYS A 120 -1.39 12.14 -4.00
CA LYS A 120 -1.42 13.24 -4.96
C LYS A 120 -2.86 13.63 -5.28
N ASN A 121 -3.10 14.94 -5.26
CA ASN A 121 -4.35 15.57 -5.67
C ASN A 121 -4.45 15.72 -7.19
#